data_AF-A0A969FHH6-F1
#
_entry.id   AF-A0A969FHH6-F1
#
_cell.length_a   1.000
_cell.length_b   1.000
_cell.length_c   1.000
_cell.angle_alpha   90.00
_cell.angle_beta   90.00
_cell.angle_gamma   90.00
#
_symmetry.space_group_name_H-M   'P 1'
#
loop_
_entity.id
_entity.type
_entity.pdbx_description
1 polymer ?
#
loop_
_entity_poly.entity_id
_entity_poly.type
_entity_poly.pdbx_seq_one_letter_code
_entity_poly.pdbx_strand_id
1 'polypeptide(L)'
;MKTEVKTLGSSLKMLVNSLYKAAPALASTVMIVGCSSILILSLNTTLMMGSLILVVLITSLLIFSKKESFGEAALPLVGGLLTILRTEWTVSLYAVFMITWIAFALLAFLLSAIKVAAQQEELLKEAAAIITKQDLSKLKSVESELKEFCQISEAGQLGPIERAKLIRLLAFRKIDIQLYSTALNSVEVLKTITRVEPEKIVLFLADFFQVLKIESHENIVSLVDELYEVIWKTPVQPVEFFNAFSKCRKFLVDSDLSPHDFIHKLSLLLTKGCSVSEISEEFKMGR
;
A
#
# COMPACT_ATOMS: atom_id res chain seq x y z
N MET A 1 32.51 30.41 10.27
CA MET A 1 31.22 30.71 10.95
C MET A 1 30.15 31.31 10.01
N LYS A 2 30.38 32.41 9.27
CA LYS A 2 29.39 32.94 8.29
C LYS A 2 29.08 32.02 7.09
N THR A 3 30.02 31.14 6.72
CA THR A 3 29.90 30.18 5.62
C THR A 3 29.09 28.93 5.98
N GLU A 4 29.12 28.47 7.24
CA GLU A 4 28.38 27.29 7.71
C GLU A 4 26.88 27.57 7.95
N VAL A 5 26.53 28.79 8.36
CA VAL A 5 25.12 29.20 8.48
C VAL A 5 24.44 29.29 7.10
N LYS A 6 25.21 29.64 6.06
CA LYS A 6 24.72 29.73 4.68
C LYS A 6 24.47 28.34 4.06
N THR A 7 25.30 27.35 4.39
CA THR A 7 25.13 25.97 3.93
C THR A 7 24.01 25.25 4.68
N LEU A 8 23.83 25.51 5.98
CA LEU A 8 22.66 25.02 6.73
C LEU A 8 21.35 25.57 6.15
N GLY A 9 21.30 26.86 5.83
CA GLY A 9 20.13 27.51 5.22
C GLY A 9 19.77 26.96 3.84
N SER A 10 20.77 26.65 3.00
CA SER A 10 20.51 26.03 1.69
C SER A 10 20.02 24.59 1.81
N SER A 11 20.53 23.82 2.77
CA SER A 11 20.11 22.43 3.00
C SER A 11 18.70 22.35 3.60
N LEU A 12 18.35 23.26 4.52
CA LEU A 12 16.98 23.40 5.03
C LEU A 12 16.01 23.78 3.91
N LYS A 13 16.43 24.71 3.03
CA LYS A 13 15.62 25.15 1.89
C LYS A 13 15.38 24.03 0.87
N MET A 14 16.35 23.14 0.67
CA MET A 14 16.19 21.95 -0.18
C MET A 14 15.27 20.91 0.47
N LEU A 15 15.41 20.65 1.77
CA LEU A 15 14.49 19.76 2.51
C LEU A 15 13.05 20.27 2.50
N VAL A 16 12.85 21.56 2.77
CA VAL A 16 11.52 22.20 2.73
C VAL A 16 10.94 22.16 1.32
N ASN A 17 11.71 22.45 0.28
CA ASN A 17 11.22 22.39 -1.10
C ASN A 17 10.87 20.97 -1.55
N SER A 18 11.60 19.95 -1.09
CA SER A 18 11.28 18.55 -1.38
C SER A 18 10.01 18.09 -0.65
N LEU A 19 9.83 18.50 0.61
CA LEU A 19 8.60 18.28 1.38
C LEU A 19 7.39 19.00 0.78
N TYR A 20 7.57 20.24 0.31
CA TYR A 20 6.50 21.06 -0.28
C TYR A 20 6.02 20.52 -1.63
N LYS A 21 6.93 19.92 -2.41
CA LYS A 21 6.60 19.29 -3.70
C LYS A 21 5.86 17.96 -3.55
N ALA A 22 6.12 17.22 -2.47
CA ALA A 22 5.46 15.93 -2.20
C ALA A 22 4.09 16.12 -1.53
N ALA A 23 3.94 17.08 -0.60
CA ALA A 23 2.66 17.39 0.03
C ALA A 23 2.66 18.77 0.71
N PRO A 24 2.06 19.81 0.09
CA PRO A 24 2.15 21.20 0.57
C PRO A 24 1.48 21.45 1.95
N ALA A 25 0.45 20.68 2.31
CA ALA A 25 -0.21 20.74 3.62
C ALA A 25 0.63 20.13 4.77
N LEU A 26 1.65 19.34 4.44
CA LEU A 26 2.49 18.63 5.40
C LEU A 26 3.77 19.40 5.72
N ALA A 27 4.32 20.12 4.74
CA ALA A 27 5.40 21.07 5.00
C ALA A 27 4.98 22.18 5.97
N SER A 28 3.72 22.65 5.88
CA SER A 28 3.19 23.65 6.81
C SER A 28 3.00 23.08 8.22
N THR A 29 2.48 21.85 8.37
CA THR A 29 2.30 21.23 9.70
C THR A 29 3.62 20.87 10.38
N VAL A 30 4.62 20.38 9.65
CA VAL A 30 5.98 20.15 10.20
C VAL A 30 6.63 21.46 10.67
N MET A 31 6.49 22.54 9.89
CA MET A 31 6.97 23.86 10.28
C MET A 31 6.22 24.42 11.49
N ILE A 32 4.89 24.27 11.54
CA ILE A 32 4.07 24.78 12.65
C ILE A 32 4.35 24.01 13.93
N VAL A 33 4.41 22.68 13.90
CA VAL A 33 4.71 21.83 15.07
C VAL A 33 6.17 21.98 15.51
N GLY A 34 7.10 22.09 14.57
CA GLY A 34 8.50 22.39 14.85
C GLY A 34 8.68 23.77 15.49
N CYS A 35 8.06 24.81 14.93
CA CYS A 35 8.14 26.16 15.49
C CYS A 35 7.40 26.28 16.83
N SER A 36 6.26 25.61 17.01
CA SER A 36 5.51 25.65 18.27
C SER A 36 6.23 24.90 19.39
N SER A 37 6.84 23.75 19.10
CA SER A 37 7.68 23.03 20.07
C SER A 37 8.92 23.84 20.44
N ILE A 38 9.61 24.48 19.48
CA ILE A 38 10.75 25.37 19.76
C ILE A 38 10.33 26.57 20.62
N LEU A 39 9.20 27.20 20.30
CA LEU A 39 8.65 28.32 21.08
C LEU A 39 8.33 27.89 22.52
N ILE A 40 7.66 26.76 22.71
CA ILE A 40 7.30 26.25 24.03
C ILE A 40 8.54 25.84 24.85
N LEU A 41 9.56 25.25 24.20
CA LEU A 41 10.83 24.96 24.85
C LEU A 41 11.59 26.23 25.25
N SER A 42 11.56 27.27 24.41
CA SER A 42 12.23 28.55 24.69
C SER A 42 11.62 29.34 25.85
N LEU A 43 10.34 29.11 26.16
CA LEU A 43 9.62 29.78 27.24
C LEU A 43 9.84 29.13 28.62
N ASN A 44 10.20 27.84 28.66
CA ASN A 44 10.23 27.06 29.90
C ASN A 44 11.60 26.47 30.28
N THR A 45 12.62 26.54 29.41
CA THR A 45 13.95 25.95 29.66
C THR A 45 15.10 26.86 29.26
N THR A 46 16.31 26.56 29.75
CA THR A 46 17.51 27.26 29.29
C THR A 46 17.80 26.90 27.82
N LEU A 47 18.26 27.87 27.03
CA LEU A 47 18.54 27.69 25.59
C LEU A 47 19.43 26.49 25.28
N MET A 48 20.39 26.19 26.15
CA MET A 48 21.30 25.04 26.01
C MET A 48 20.54 23.71 26.06
N MET A 49 19.63 23.56 27.03
CA MET A 49 18.80 22.36 27.19
C MET A 49 17.85 22.17 26.03
N GLY A 50 17.18 23.25 25.61
CA GLY A 50 16.28 23.22 24.45
C GLY A 50 16.98 22.83 23.15
N SER A 51 18.21 23.31 22.93
CA SER A 51 19.00 22.93 21.76
C SER A 51 19.36 21.45 21.71
N LEU A 52 19.69 20.84 22.86
CA LEU A 52 19.99 19.41 22.95
C LEU A 52 18.74 18.55 22.71
N ILE A 53 17.59 18.95 23.25
CA ILE A 53 16.31 18.27 23.03
C ILE A 53 15.96 18.27 21.54
N LEU A 54 16.18 19.39 20.85
CA LEU A 54 15.97 19.51 19.41
C LEU A 54 16.89 18.58 18.60
N VAL A 55 18.18 18.49 18.97
CA VAL A 55 19.12 17.56 18.31
C VAL A 55 18.68 16.11 18.49
N VAL A 56 18.26 15.71 19.69
CA VAL A 56 17.76 14.36 19.96
C VAL A 56 16.49 14.10 19.14
N LEU A 57 15.54 15.04 19.11
CA LEU A 57 14.30 14.93 18.34
C LEU A 57 14.59 14.73 16.83
N ILE A 58 15.47 15.55 16.24
CA ILE A 58 15.85 15.44 14.83
C ILE A 58 16.51 14.09 14.56
N THR A 59 17.42 13.65 15.44
CA THR A 59 18.12 12.37 15.29
C THR A 59 17.14 11.20 15.32
N SER A 60 16.18 11.22 16.24
CA SER A 60 15.11 10.22 16.30
C SER A 60 14.23 10.22 15.05
N LEU A 61 13.88 11.38 14.50
CA LEU A 61 13.13 11.47 13.24
C LEU A 61 13.92 10.92 12.05
N LEU A 62 15.24 11.16 11.99
CA LEU A 62 16.10 10.59 10.95
C LEU A 62 16.17 9.06 11.04
N ILE A 63 16.25 8.51 12.26
CA ILE A 63 16.20 7.07 12.48
C ILE A 63 14.85 6.51 12.03
N PHE A 64 13.74 7.16 12.42
CA PHE A 64 12.40 6.75 12.01
C PHE A 64 12.25 6.72 10.49
N SER A 65 12.69 7.78 9.81
CA SER A 65 12.61 7.89 8.34
C SER A 65 13.41 6.83 7.60
N LYS A 66 14.48 6.28 8.20
CA LYS A 66 15.32 5.26 7.56
C LYS A 66 14.92 3.83 7.91
N LYS A 67 14.51 3.61 9.15
CA LYS A 67 14.28 2.25 9.68
C LYS A 67 12.83 1.84 9.71
N GLU A 68 11.91 2.79 9.56
CA GLU A 68 10.45 2.55 9.51
C GLU A 68 9.91 1.86 10.76
N SER A 69 10.69 1.87 11.84
CA SER A 69 10.36 1.27 13.12
C SER A 69 10.19 2.38 14.14
N PHE A 70 8.97 2.53 14.65
CA PHE A 70 8.66 3.51 15.69
C PHE A 70 9.47 3.26 16.95
N GLY A 71 9.60 1.99 17.36
CA GLY A 71 10.35 1.60 18.57
C GLY A 71 11.83 1.96 18.48
N GLU A 72 12.47 1.71 17.34
CA GLU A 72 13.89 2.01 17.14
C GLU A 72 14.21 3.50 17.12
N ALA A 73 13.22 4.35 16.83
CA ALA A 73 13.33 5.80 16.86
C ALA A 73 12.89 6.42 18.20
N ALA A 74 11.93 5.80 18.87
CA ALA A 74 11.40 6.25 20.17
C ALA A 74 12.39 5.98 21.32
N LEU A 75 13.11 4.85 21.30
CA LEU A 75 14.12 4.53 22.31
C LEU A 75 15.23 5.59 22.44
N PRO A 76 15.90 6.01 21.35
CA PRO A 76 16.92 7.07 21.45
C PRO A 76 16.30 8.42 21.82
N LEU A 77 15.03 8.69 21.49
CA LEU A 77 14.34 9.90 21.92
C LEU A 77 14.18 9.90 23.45
N VAL A 78 13.58 8.85 24.00
CA VAL A 78 13.33 8.74 25.44
C VAL A 78 14.66 8.71 26.20
N GLY A 79 15.64 7.94 25.75
CA GLY A 79 16.97 7.91 26.37
C GLY A 79 17.68 9.27 26.34
N GLY A 80 17.63 9.97 25.20
CA GLY A 80 18.22 11.31 25.07
C GLY A 80 17.50 12.33 25.95
N LEU A 81 16.17 12.32 25.99
CA LEU A 81 15.38 13.21 26.84
C LEU A 81 15.66 12.98 28.33
N LEU A 82 15.71 11.72 28.78
CA LEU A 82 16.03 11.39 30.17
C LEU A 82 17.45 11.84 30.56
N THR A 83 18.40 11.76 29.64
CA THR A 83 19.78 12.22 29.86
C THR A 83 19.86 13.73 29.99
N ILE A 84 19.11 14.47 29.16
CA ILE A 84 19.11 15.94 29.16
C ILE A 84 18.33 16.50 30.34
N LEU A 85 17.18 15.90 30.68
CA LEU A 85 16.23 16.44 31.65
C LEU A 85 16.68 16.33 33.11
N ARG A 86 17.80 15.64 33.39
CA ARG A 86 18.32 15.34 34.74
C ARG A 86 17.28 14.62 35.61
N THR A 87 17.74 14.04 36.72
CA THR A 87 16.92 13.16 37.57
C THR A 87 15.95 13.89 38.52
N GLU A 88 16.11 15.20 38.72
CA GLU A 88 15.22 16.00 39.57
C GLU A 88 14.00 16.47 38.78
N TRP A 89 12.93 15.68 38.83
CA TRP A 89 11.69 15.96 38.12
C TRP A 89 10.92 17.13 38.72
N THR A 90 10.77 18.20 37.95
CA THR A 90 9.81 19.27 38.22
C THR A 90 8.62 19.18 37.25
N VAL A 91 7.49 19.79 37.61
CA VAL A 91 6.29 19.83 36.75
C VAL A 91 6.61 20.40 35.37
N SER A 92 7.48 21.41 35.29
CA SER A 92 7.91 22.01 34.03
C SER A 92 8.74 21.07 33.16
N LEU A 93 9.69 20.33 33.75
CA LEU A 93 10.52 19.36 33.00
C LEU A 93 9.70 18.16 32.52
N TYR A 94 8.74 17.71 33.34
CA TYR A 94 7.77 16.69 32.93
C TYR A 94 6.91 17.16 31.75
N ALA A 95 6.41 18.40 31.79
CA ALA A 95 5.65 18.96 30.68
C ALA A 95 6.47 19.02 29.37
N VAL A 96 7.74 19.44 29.46
CA VAL A 96 8.66 19.47 28.31
C VAL A 96 8.90 18.07 27.74
N PHE A 97 9.07 17.06 28.59
CA PHE A 97 9.18 15.66 28.17
C PHE A 97 7.95 15.22 27.38
N MET A 98 6.76 15.41 27.95
CA MET A 98 5.50 14.97 27.34
C MET A 98 5.23 15.69 26.02
N ILE A 99 5.45 17.00 25.95
CA ILE A 99 5.27 17.78 24.73
C ILE A 99 6.22 17.30 23.63
N THR A 100 7.49 17.05 23.97
CA THR A 100 8.47 16.57 22.99
C THR A 100 8.14 15.17 22.49
N TRP A 101 7.72 14.28 23.39
CA TRP A 101 7.31 12.92 23.04
C TRP A 101 6.06 12.90 22.15
N ILE A 102 5.03 13.69 22.50
CA ILE A 102 3.81 13.83 21.68
C ILE A 102 4.15 14.44 20.31
N ALA A 103 4.99 15.48 20.28
CA ALA A 103 5.44 16.09 19.03
C ALA A 103 6.15 15.07 18.13
N PHE A 104 7.04 14.24 18.68
CA PHE A 104 7.68 13.16 17.94
C PHE A 104 6.65 12.16 17.40
N ALA A 105 5.72 11.69 18.24
CA ALA A 105 4.72 10.72 17.84
C ALA A 105 3.83 11.23 16.70
N LEU A 106 3.39 12.50 16.78
CA LEU A 106 2.62 13.15 15.73
C LEU A 106 3.41 13.28 14.43
N LEU A 107 4.67 13.73 14.51
CA LEU A 107 5.53 13.85 13.32
C LEU A 107 5.81 12.48 12.68
N ALA A 108 6.09 11.46 13.48
CA ALA A 108 6.29 10.09 13.01
C ALA A 108 5.03 9.55 12.31
N PHE A 109 3.85 9.75 12.91
CA PHE A 109 2.57 9.38 12.29
C PHE A 109 2.35 10.08 10.95
N LEU A 110 2.59 11.40 10.88
CA LEU A 110 2.46 12.16 9.65
C LEU A 110 3.43 11.67 8.57
N LEU A 111 4.69 11.39 8.90
CA LEU A 111 5.67 10.83 7.97
C LEU A 111 5.22 9.49 7.39
N SER A 112 4.66 8.60 8.23
CA SER A 112 4.08 7.34 7.75
C SER A 112 2.90 7.57 6.81
N ALA A 113 1.98 8.47 7.16
CA ALA A 113 0.83 8.79 6.33
C ALA A 113 1.26 9.37 4.96
N ILE A 114 2.27 10.25 4.93
CA ILE A 114 2.87 10.77 3.69
C ILE A 114 3.38 9.64 2.82
N LYS A 115 4.16 8.74 3.42
CA LYS A 115 4.78 7.65 2.68
C LYS A 115 3.72 6.75 2.05
N VAL A 116 2.68 6.42 2.81
CA VAL A 116 1.53 5.64 2.33
C VAL A 116 0.83 6.34 1.16
N ALA A 117 0.54 7.63 1.30
CA ALA A 117 -0.10 8.41 0.24
C ALA A 117 0.77 8.53 -1.02
N ALA A 118 2.07 8.75 -0.87
CA ALA A 118 3.01 8.85 -1.97
C ALA A 118 3.14 7.53 -2.74
N GLN A 119 3.21 6.40 -2.02
CA GLN A 119 3.20 5.06 -2.64
C GLN A 119 1.91 4.78 -3.40
N GLN A 120 0.76 5.16 -2.84
CA GLN A 120 -0.52 5.03 -3.52
C GLN A 120 -0.55 5.89 -4.80
N GLU A 121 -0.12 7.15 -4.70
CA GLU A 121 -0.07 8.07 -5.84
C GLU A 121 0.85 7.57 -6.96
N GLU A 122 2.03 7.03 -6.61
CA GLU A 122 2.96 6.43 -7.57
C GLU A 122 2.31 5.27 -8.33
N LEU A 123 1.69 4.32 -7.62
CA LEU A 123 1.01 3.18 -8.23
C LEU A 123 -0.16 3.58 -9.14
N LEU A 124 -0.94 4.59 -8.74
CA LEU A 124 -2.06 5.09 -9.54
C LEU A 124 -1.60 5.84 -10.79
N LYS A 125 -0.50 6.61 -10.69
CA LYS A 125 0.13 7.25 -11.86
C LYS A 125 0.63 6.22 -12.87
N GLU A 126 1.27 5.15 -12.40
CA GLU A 126 1.68 4.05 -13.26
C GLU A 126 0.47 3.40 -13.95
N ALA A 127 -0.60 3.10 -13.20
CA ALA A 127 -1.82 2.52 -13.76
C ALA A 127 -2.48 3.43 -14.81
N ALA A 128 -2.62 4.73 -14.51
CA ALA A 128 -3.18 5.73 -15.42
C ALA A 128 -2.34 5.86 -16.70
N ALA A 129 -1.00 5.83 -16.59
CA ALA A 129 -0.11 5.89 -17.74
C ALA A 129 -0.26 4.68 -18.68
N ILE A 130 -0.50 3.49 -18.13
CA ILE A 130 -0.75 2.26 -18.89
C ILE A 130 -2.07 2.36 -19.64
N ILE A 131 -3.13 2.77 -18.95
CA ILE A 131 -4.49 2.91 -19.50
C ILE A 131 -4.50 3.94 -20.65
N THR A 132 -3.91 5.12 -20.41
CA THR A 132 -3.90 6.23 -21.37
C THR A 132 -2.90 6.05 -22.50
N LYS A 133 -2.09 4.97 -22.50
CA LYS A 133 -0.98 4.75 -23.45
C LYS A 133 -0.07 5.98 -23.57
N GLN A 134 0.22 6.63 -22.45
CA GLN A 134 1.02 7.86 -22.36
C GLN A 134 0.38 9.14 -22.95
N ASP A 135 -0.94 9.16 -23.18
CA ASP A 135 -1.65 10.40 -23.52
C ASP A 135 -1.75 11.33 -22.29
N LEU A 136 -0.87 12.34 -22.27
CA LEU A 136 -0.76 13.33 -21.19
C LEU A 136 -2.05 14.15 -20.99
N SER A 137 -2.92 14.24 -22.00
CA SER A 137 -4.16 15.02 -21.91
C SER A 137 -5.20 14.37 -21.01
N LYS A 138 -5.22 13.02 -20.96
CA LYS A 138 -6.20 12.22 -20.19
C LYS A 138 -5.63 11.67 -18.88
N LEU A 139 -4.32 11.78 -18.67
CA LEU A 139 -3.64 11.19 -17.51
C LEU A 139 -4.24 11.67 -16.17
N LYS A 140 -4.50 12.98 -16.05
CA LYS A 140 -5.04 13.55 -14.80
C LYS A 140 -6.50 13.15 -14.52
N SER A 141 -7.33 13.04 -15.55
CA SER A 141 -8.73 12.64 -15.36
C SER A 141 -8.84 11.18 -14.95
N VAL A 142 -8.07 10.30 -15.60
CA VAL A 142 -8.00 8.88 -15.24
C VAL A 142 -7.40 8.71 -13.84
N GLU A 143 -6.35 9.44 -13.47
CA GLU A 143 -5.80 9.37 -12.11
C GLU A 143 -6.84 9.75 -11.04
N SER A 144 -7.68 10.77 -11.30
CA SER A 144 -8.76 11.17 -10.39
C SER A 144 -9.82 10.07 -10.25
N GLU A 145 -10.25 9.48 -11.35
CA GLU A 145 -11.21 8.38 -11.37
C GLU A 145 -10.67 7.15 -10.62
N LEU A 146 -9.39 6.81 -10.81
CA LEU A 146 -8.74 5.73 -10.08
C LEU A 146 -8.63 5.99 -8.57
N LYS A 147 -8.47 7.25 -8.15
CA LYS A 147 -8.48 7.62 -6.72
C LYS A 147 -9.84 7.36 -6.08
N GLU A 148 -10.93 7.55 -6.80
CA GLU A 148 -12.28 7.26 -6.30
C GLU A 148 -12.47 5.76 -6.04
N PHE A 149 -11.98 4.89 -6.93
CA PHE A 149 -12.01 3.44 -6.71
C PHE A 149 -11.19 2.97 -5.50
N CYS A 150 -10.18 3.75 -5.08
CA CYS A 150 -9.43 3.48 -3.86
C CYS A 150 -10.18 3.90 -2.58
N GLN A 151 -11.13 4.84 -2.66
CA GLN A 151 -11.87 5.36 -1.49
C GLN A 151 -13.14 4.58 -1.18
N ILE A 152 -13.77 4.00 -2.21
CA ILE A 152 -15.00 3.23 -2.08
C ILE A 152 -14.62 1.76 -1.78
N SER A 153 -14.85 1.30 -0.56
CA SER A 153 -14.83 -0.13 -0.22
C SER A 153 -15.99 -0.46 0.69
N GLU A 154 -16.82 -1.42 0.27
CA GLU A 154 -17.97 -1.87 1.04
C GLU A 154 -17.55 -2.80 2.19
N ALA A 155 -16.46 -3.57 2.03
CA ALA A 155 -16.02 -4.60 2.97
C ALA A 155 -14.82 -4.19 3.86
N GLY A 156 -14.05 -3.17 3.48
CA GLY A 156 -12.98 -2.55 4.28
C GLY A 156 -11.76 -3.43 4.58
N GLN A 157 -11.58 -4.55 3.90
CA GLN A 157 -10.49 -5.53 4.08
C GLN A 157 -9.24 -5.24 3.23
N LEU A 158 -9.37 -4.40 2.19
CA LEU A 158 -8.25 -3.97 1.35
C LEU A 158 -7.82 -2.56 1.73
N GLY A 159 -6.57 -2.41 2.19
CA GLY A 159 -5.97 -1.10 2.46
C GLY A 159 -5.78 -0.27 1.19
N PRO A 160 -5.56 1.05 1.30
CA PRO A 160 -5.44 1.95 0.14
C PRO A 160 -4.28 1.58 -0.80
N ILE A 161 -3.15 1.13 -0.24
CA ILE A 161 -2.01 0.66 -1.04
C ILE A 161 -2.35 -0.65 -1.75
N GLU A 162 -3.00 -1.59 -1.07
CA GLU A 162 -3.40 -2.87 -1.67
C GLU A 162 -4.31 -2.63 -2.86
N ARG A 163 -5.36 -1.79 -2.71
CA ARG A 163 -6.26 -1.42 -3.82
C ARG A 163 -5.48 -0.80 -4.99
N ALA A 164 -4.56 0.12 -4.73
CA ALA A 164 -3.75 0.72 -5.79
C ALA A 164 -2.87 -0.31 -6.53
N LYS A 165 -2.31 -1.30 -5.82
CA LYS A 165 -1.58 -2.42 -6.44
C LYS A 165 -2.50 -3.27 -7.33
N LEU A 166 -3.71 -3.59 -6.89
CA LEU A 166 -4.66 -4.37 -7.67
C LEU A 166 -5.12 -3.61 -8.92
N ILE A 167 -5.41 -2.31 -8.80
CA ILE A 167 -5.72 -1.42 -9.94
C ILE A 167 -4.59 -1.43 -10.95
N ARG A 168 -3.34 -1.31 -10.50
CA ARG A 168 -2.17 -1.42 -11.37
C ARG A 168 -2.14 -2.76 -12.10
N LEU A 169 -2.40 -3.87 -11.42
CA LEU A 169 -2.45 -5.20 -12.05
C LEU A 169 -3.56 -5.32 -13.09
N LEU A 170 -4.76 -4.81 -12.81
CA LEU A 170 -5.88 -4.77 -13.76
C LEU A 170 -5.53 -3.93 -15.00
N ALA A 171 -4.86 -2.80 -14.81
CA ALA A 171 -4.38 -1.94 -15.90
C ALA A 171 -3.37 -2.66 -16.79
N PHE A 172 -2.41 -3.39 -16.21
CA PHE A 172 -1.47 -4.22 -16.98
C PHE A 172 -2.17 -5.34 -17.77
N ARG A 173 -3.26 -5.86 -17.21
CA ARG A 173 -4.13 -6.84 -17.88
C ARG A 173 -5.13 -6.20 -18.85
N LYS A 174 -5.08 -4.88 -19.08
CA LYS A 174 -5.94 -4.17 -20.04
C LYS A 174 -7.43 -4.44 -19.80
N ILE A 175 -7.83 -4.61 -18.54
CA ILE A 175 -9.25 -4.71 -18.16
C ILE A 175 -9.87 -3.31 -18.28
N ASP A 176 -11.14 -3.24 -18.66
CA ASP A 176 -11.87 -1.97 -18.74
C ASP A 176 -11.98 -1.32 -17.35
N ILE A 177 -11.73 0.00 -17.30
CA ILE A 177 -11.80 0.84 -16.10
C ILE A 177 -13.18 0.74 -15.46
N GLN A 178 -14.24 0.66 -16.28
CA GLN A 178 -15.61 0.59 -15.80
C GLN A 178 -15.82 -0.60 -14.86
N LEU A 179 -15.09 -1.69 -15.08
CA LEU A 179 -15.20 -2.92 -14.31
C LEU A 179 -14.36 -2.93 -13.02
N TYR A 180 -13.52 -1.93 -12.78
CA TYR A 180 -12.57 -1.93 -11.66
C TYR A 180 -13.26 -1.99 -10.30
N SER A 181 -14.36 -1.26 -10.12
CA SER A 181 -15.11 -1.27 -8.87
C SER A 181 -15.57 -2.69 -8.50
N THR A 182 -16.24 -3.37 -9.44
CA THR A 182 -16.74 -4.73 -9.23
C THR A 182 -15.61 -5.74 -9.12
N ALA A 183 -14.57 -5.63 -9.95
CA ALA A 183 -13.40 -6.51 -9.88
C ALA A 183 -12.71 -6.42 -8.50
N LEU A 184 -12.52 -5.22 -7.96
CA LEU A 184 -11.92 -5.03 -6.63
C LEU A 184 -12.81 -5.60 -5.52
N ASN A 185 -14.13 -5.40 -5.60
CA ASN A 185 -15.07 -5.97 -4.63
C ASN A 185 -15.07 -7.50 -4.69
N SER A 186 -15.02 -8.10 -5.88
CA SER A 186 -14.91 -9.56 -6.05
C SER A 186 -13.61 -10.12 -5.46
N VAL A 187 -12.48 -9.42 -5.66
CA VAL A 187 -11.20 -9.80 -5.02
C VAL A 187 -11.33 -9.73 -3.50
N GLU A 188 -11.99 -8.71 -2.97
CA GLU A 188 -12.20 -8.51 -1.54
C GLU A 188 -13.06 -9.61 -0.91
N VAL A 189 -14.14 -10.01 -1.57
CA VAL A 189 -15.00 -11.14 -1.19
C VAL A 189 -14.19 -12.44 -1.19
N LEU A 190 -13.50 -12.75 -2.28
CA LEU A 190 -12.70 -13.96 -2.38
C LEU A 190 -11.54 -13.99 -1.37
N LYS A 191 -10.87 -12.85 -1.11
CA LYS A 191 -9.84 -12.73 -0.06
C LYS A 191 -10.43 -13.08 1.31
N THR A 192 -11.61 -12.56 1.61
CA THR A 192 -12.29 -12.79 2.89
C THR A 192 -12.59 -14.27 3.11
N ILE A 193 -13.06 -14.96 2.07
CA ILE A 193 -13.45 -16.37 2.18
C ILE A 193 -12.24 -17.31 2.12
N THR A 194 -11.35 -17.10 1.16
CA THR A 194 -10.24 -18.02 0.85
C THR A 194 -8.95 -17.74 1.63
N ARG A 195 -8.83 -16.53 2.21
CA ARG A 195 -7.62 -16.02 2.88
C ARG A 195 -6.35 -16.05 2.02
N VAL A 196 -6.50 -16.07 0.70
CA VAL A 196 -5.38 -15.99 -0.25
C VAL A 196 -4.99 -14.54 -0.50
N GLU A 197 -3.71 -14.31 -0.81
CA GLU A 197 -3.18 -13.00 -1.19
C GLU A 197 -4.00 -12.37 -2.34
N PRO A 198 -4.42 -11.10 -2.21
CA PRO A 198 -5.30 -10.46 -3.18
C PRO A 198 -4.66 -10.33 -4.57
N GLU A 199 -3.33 -10.24 -4.65
CA GLU A 199 -2.61 -10.21 -5.92
C GLU A 199 -2.78 -11.51 -6.74
N LYS A 200 -2.85 -12.67 -6.08
CA LYS A 200 -3.10 -13.95 -6.77
C LYS A 200 -4.53 -14.03 -7.26
N ILE A 201 -5.47 -13.58 -6.45
CA ILE A 201 -6.90 -13.58 -6.78
C ILE A 201 -7.19 -12.64 -7.96
N VAL A 202 -6.64 -11.42 -7.97
CA VAL A 202 -6.89 -10.47 -9.07
C VAL A 202 -6.30 -10.97 -10.38
N LEU A 203 -5.14 -11.65 -10.35
CA LEU A 203 -4.57 -12.26 -11.54
C LEU A 203 -5.42 -13.42 -12.06
N PHE A 204 -5.91 -14.27 -11.16
CA PHE A 204 -6.84 -15.33 -11.49
C PHE A 204 -8.11 -14.77 -12.17
N LEU A 205 -8.79 -13.81 -11.55
CA LEU A 205 -10.01 -13.22 -12.11
C LEU A 205 -9.75 -12.49 -13.43
N ALA A 206 -8.66 -11.71 -13.52
CA ALA A 206 -8.32 -10.99 -14.75
C ALA A 206 -8.10 -11.94 -15.93
N ASP A 207 -7.57 -13.14 -15.70
CA ASP A 207 -7.39 -14.14 -16.75
C ASP A 207 -8.74 -14.65 -17.28
N PHE A 208 -9.73 -14.87 -16.40
CA PHE A 208 -11.08 -15.22 -16.83
C PHE A 208 -11.78 -14.07 -17.54
N PHE A 209 -11.67 -12.83 -17.03
CA PHE A 209 -12.29 -11.66 -17.64
C PHE A 209 -11.80 -11.43 -19.08
N GLN A 210 -10.50 -11.68 -19.33
CA GLN A 210 -9.92 -11.58 -20.66
C GLN A 210 -10.45 -12.68 -21.61
N VAL A 211 -10.47 -13.93 -21.16
CA VAL A 211 -10.82 -15.07 -22.02
C VAL A 211 -12.32 -15.07 -22.33
N LEU A 212 -13.16 -14.73 -21.35
CA LEU A 212 -14.61 -14.63 -21.52
C LEU A 212 -15.06 -13.30 -22.13
N LYS A 213 -14.14 -12.34 -22.34
CA LYS A 213 -14.43 -10.98 -22.85
C LYS A 213 -15.59 -10.33 -22.10
N ILE A 214 -15.48 -10.27 -20.78
CA ILE A 214 -16.55 -9.74 -19.94
C ILE A 214 -16.65 -8.23 -20.11
N GLU A 215 -17.86 -7.76 -20.46
CA GLU A 215 -18.15 -6.33 -20.68
C GLU A 215 -19.15 -5.76 -19.65
N SER A 216 -19.77 -6.60 -18.80
CA SER A 216 -20.84 -6.20 -17.87
C SER A 216 -20.53 -6.58 -16.43
N HIS A 217 -20.97 -5.74 -15.49
CA HIS A 217 -20.89 -5.97 -14.05
C HIS A 217 -21.60 -7.25 -13.60
N GLU A 218 -22.78 -7.55 -14.13
CA GLU A 218 -23.57 -8.74 -13.76
C GLU A 218 -22.82 -10.04 -14.12
N ASN A 219 -22.13 -10.05 -15.26
CA ASN A 219 -21.34 -11.18 -15.72
C ASN A 219 -20.14 -11.44 -14.79
N ILE A 220 -19.56 -10.40 -14.17
CA ILE A 220 -18.48 -10.57 -13.19
C ILE A 220 -18.99 -11.27 -11.94
N VAL A 221 -20.12 -10.82 -11.40
CA VAL A 221 -20.69 -11.38 -10.16
C VAL A 221 -21.04 -12.85 -10.38
N SER A 222 -21.76 -13.16 -11.45
CA SER A 222 -22.13 -14.54 -11.79
C SER A 222 -20.90 -15.44 -11.98
N LEU A 223 -19.85 -14.96 -12.65
CA LEU A 223 -18.62 -15.73 -12.82
C LEU A 223 -17.93 -15.97 -11.47
N VAL A 224 -17.84 -14.95 -10.63
CA VAL A 224 -17.16 -15.06 -9.33
C VAL A 224 -17.86 -16.07 -8.43
N ASP A 225 -19.20 -16.08 -8.44
CA ASP A 225 -20.00 -17.06 -7.69
C ASP A 225 -19.74 -18.49 -8.18
N GLU A 226 -19.70 -18.70 -9.49
CA GLU A 226 -19.41 -20.02 -10.07
C GLU A 226 -17.97 -20.48 -9.74
N LEU A 227 -16.99 -19.60 -9.94
CA LEU A 227 -15.59 -19.90 -9.62
C LEU A 227 -15.43 -20.21 -8.13
N TYR A 228 -16.13 -19.48 -7.27
CA TYR A 228 -16.15 -19.75 -5.83
C TYR A 228 -16.76 -21.13 -5.53
N GLU A 229 -17.88 -21.48 -6.15
CA GLU A 229 -18.52 -22.79 -5.95
C GLU A 229 -17.57 -23.94 -6.32
N VAL A 230 -16.83 -23.80 -7.43
CA VAL A 230 -15.83 -24.79 -7.86
C VAL A 230 -14.66 -24.87 -6.87
N ILE A 231 -14.13 -23.72 -6.42
CA ILE A 231 -13.05 -23.69 -5.41
C ILE A 231 -13.51 -24.36 -4.12
N TRP A 232 -14.71 -24.03 -3.64
CA TRP A 232 -15.27 -24.56 -2.40
C TRP A 232 -15.52 -26.07 -2.45
N LYS A 233 -15.98 -26.59 -3.59
CA LYS A 233 -16.25 -28.03 -3.78
C LYS A 233 -14.97 -28.87 -3.93
N THR A 234 -13.84 -28.25 -4.24
CA THR A 234 -12.58 -28.98 -4.44
C THR A 234 -11.94 -29.29 -3.07
N PRO A 235 -11.60 -30.54 -2.74
CA PRO A 235 -11.11 -30.94 -1.42
C PRO A 235 -9.61 -30.62 -1.22
N VAL A 236 -9.18 -29.43 -1.62
CA VAL A 236 -7.80 -28.94 -1.48
C VAL A 236 -7.81 -27.56 -0.81
N GLN A 237 -6.68 -27.14 -0.25
CA GLN A 237 -6.62 -25.78 0.30
C GLN A 237 -6.75 -24.76 -0.83
N PRO A 238 -7.47 -23.63 -0.65
CA PRO A 238 -7.61 -22.61 -1.69
C PRO A 238 -6.27 -22.13 -2.24
N VAL A 239 -5.25 -22.00 -1.39
CA VAL A 239 -3.89 -21.63 -1.79
C VAL A 239 -3.30 -22.62 -2.80
N GLU A 240 -3.52 -23.92 -2.60
CA GLU A 240 -3.07 -24.96 -3.51
C GLU A 240 -3.82 -24.89 -4.84
N PHE A 241 -5.12 -24.63 -4.81
CA PHE A 241 -5.94 -24.43 -6.00
C PHE A 241 -5.41 -23.25 -6.85
N PHE A 242 -5.22 -22.07 -6.26
CA PHE A 242 -4.72 -20.89 -6.98
C PHE A 242 -3.29 -21.12 -7.51
N ASN A 243 -2.45 -21.84 -6.77
CA ASN A 243 -1.10 -22.19 -7.24
C ASN A 243 -1.16 -23.17 -8.43
N ALA A 244 -2.03 -24.18 -8.39
CA ALA A 244 -2.22 -25.13 -9.49
C ALA A 244 -2.75 -24.42 -10.74
N PHE A 245 -3.73 -23.52 -10.57
CA PHE A 245 -4.21 -22.64 -11.63
C PHE A 245 -3.07 -21.84 -12.26
N SER A 246 -2.26 -21.15 -11.44
CA SER A 246 -1.19 -20.28 -11.96
C SER A 246 -0.19 -21.01 -12.86
N LYS A 247 0.07 -22.30 -12.58
CA LYS A 247 0.96 -23.17 -13.36
C LYS A 247 0.30 -23.72 -14.63
N CYS A 248 -1.03 -23.85 -14.62
CA CYS A 248 -1.81 -24.37 -15.74
C CYS A 248 -2.50 -23.27 -16.58
N ARG A 249 -2.38 -22.01 -16.18
CA ARG A 249 -2.99 -20.83 -16.82
C ARG A 249 -2.79 -20.79 -18.34
N LYS A 250 -1.63 -21.20 -18.85
CA LYS A 250 -1.38 -21.23 -20.30
C LYS A 250 -2.43 -22.03 -21.06
N PHE A 251 -2.98 -23.08 -20.46
CA PHE A 251 -4.01 -23.90 -21.10
C PHE A 251 -5.35 -23.16 -21.16
N LEU A 252 -5.68 -22.32 -20.19
CA LEU A 252 -6.87 -21.45 -20.28
C LEU A 252 -6.81 -20.50 -21.49
N VAL A 253 -5.60 -20.08 -21.89
CA VAL A 253 -5.39 -19.12 -23.00
C VAL A 253 -5.16 -19.83 -24.34
N ASP A 254 -4.44 -20.96 -24.34
CA ASP A 254 -3.97 -21.63 -25.55
C ASP A 254 -4.86 -22.80 -26.01
N SER A 255 -5.85 -23.24 -25.21
CA SER A 255 -6.65 -24.42 -25.56
C SER A 255 -8.03 -24.06 -26.10
N ASP A 256 -8.56 -24.93 -26.97
CA ASP A 256 -9.95 -24.92 -27.45
C ASP A 256 -10.97 -25.30 -26.34
N LEU A 257 -10.53 -25.47 -25.08
CA LEU A 257 -11.42 -25.76 -23.96
C LEU A 257 -12.14 -24.49 -23.53
N SER A 258 -13.44 -24.62 -23.25
CA SER A 258 -14.19 -23.52 -22.64
C SER A 258 -13.63 -23.21 -21.24
N PRO A 259 -13.70 -21.95 -20.77
CA PRO A 259 -13.24 -21.58 -19.43
C PRO A 259 -13.92 -22.36 -18.30
N HIS A 260 -15.19 -22.73 -18.49
CA HIS A 260 -15.95 -23.58 -17.58
C HIS A 260 -15.40 -25.01 -17.57
N ASP A 261 -15.12 -25.60 -18.73
CA ASP A 261 -14.55 -26.94 -18.80
C ASP A 261 -13.13 -26.98 -18.21
N PHE A 262 -12.37 -25.90 -18.38
CA PHE A 262 -11.03 -25.77 -17.80
C PHE A 262 -11.07 -25.80 -16.27
N ILE A 263 -11.91 -24.98 -15.63
CA ILE A 263 -11.97 -24.90 -14.16
C ILE A 263 -12.50 -26.21 -13.57
N HIS A 264 -13.48 -26.85 -14.20
CA HIS A 264 -14.00 -28.15 -13.78
C HIS A 264 -12.96 -29.27 -13.95
N LYS A 265 -12.23 -29.31 -15.07
CA LYS A 265 -11.16 -30.29 -15.28
C LYS A 265 -10.04 -30.09 -14.26
N LEU A 266 -9.67 -28.85 -13.95
CA LEU A 266 -8.68 -28.55 -12.92
C LEU A 266 -9.14 -29.05 -11.54
N SER A 267 -10.38 -28.75 -11.15
CA SER A 267 -10.98 -29.22 -9.89
C SER A 267 -11.01 -30.75 -9.80
N LEU A 268 -11.36 -31.43 -10.89
CA LEU A 268 -11.43 -32.89 -10.95
C LEU A 268 -10.04 -33.53 -10.82
N LEU A 269 -9.02 -32.96 -11.46
CA LEU A 269 -7.64 -33.45 -11.35
C LEU A 269 -7.06 -33.21 -9.94
N LEU A 270 -7.39 -32.09 -9.31
CA LEU A 270 -7.01 -31.82 -7.92
C LEU A 270 -7.71 -32.77 -6.94
N THR A 271 -8.98 -33.09 -7.19
CA THR A 271 -9.75 -34.07 -6.39
C THR A 271 -9.16 -35.48 -6.49
N LYS A 272 -8.58 -35.83 -7.64
CA LYS A 272 -7.85 -37.10 -7.84
C LYS A 272 -6.49 -37.14 -7.15
N GLY A 273 -6.04 -36.04 -6.56
CA GLY A 273 -4.75 -35.94 -5.89
C GLY A 273 -3.55 -35.81 -6.85
N CYS A 274 -3.78 -35.46 -8.11
CA CYS A 274 -2.71 -35.31 -9.10
C CYS A 274 -1.74 -34.21 -8.69
N SER A 275 -0.44 -34.47 -8.84
CA SER A 275 0.59 -33.44 -8.65
C SER A 275 0.48 -32.36 -9.74
N VAL A 276 0.96 -31.14 -9.47
CA VAL A 276 0.82 -30.05 -10.46
C VAL A 276 1.55 -30.35 -11.78
N SER A 277 2.61 -31.17 -11.74
CA SER A 277 3.29 -31.72 -12.92
C SER A 277 2.36 -32.62 -13.74
N GLU A 278 1.69 -33.58 -13.09
CA GLU A 278 0.74 -34.51 -13.74
C GLU A 278 -0.45 -33.76 -14.33
N ILE A 279 -0.98 -32.77 -13.62
CA ILE A 279 -2.06 -31.90 -14.12
C ILE A 279 -1.62 -31.26 -15.44
N SER A 280 -0.40 -30.73 -15.50
CA SER A 280 0.12 -30.07 -16.70
C SER A 280 0.34 -31.03 -17.88
N GLU A 281 0.56 -32.32 -17.62
CA GLU A 281 0.68 -33.36 -18.65
C GLU A 281 -0.70 -33.84 -19.13
N GLU A 282 -1.67 -34.00 -18.23
CA GLU A 282 -3.06 -34.32 -18.56
C GLU A 282 -3.75 -33.23 -19.40
N PHE A 283 -3.39 -31.97 -19.20
CA PHE A 283 -3.82 -30.88 -20.07
C PHE A 283 -3.13 -30.87 -21.45
N LYS A 284 -1.98 -31.54 -21.61
CA LYS A 284 -1.31 -31.72 -22.91
C LYS A 284 -1.82 -32.95 -23.65
N MET A 285 -2.09 -34.06 -22.96
CA MET A 285 -2.53 -35.32 -23.56
C MET A 285 -4.00 -35.31 -24.00
N GLY A 286 -4.82 -34.41 -23.45
CA GLY A 286 -6.19 -34.18 -23.89
C GLY A 286 -6.34 -33.19 -25.06
N ARG A 287 -5.28 -32.94 -25.83
CA ARG A 287 -5.30 -32.18 -27.09
C ARG A 287 -5.35 -33.13 -28.29
#